data_AF-A0AAT9SX59-F1
#
_entry.id   AF-A0AAT9SX59-F1
#
_cell.length_a   1.000
_cell.length_b   1.000
_cell.length_c   1.000
_cell.angle_alpha   90.00
_cell.angle_beta   90.00
_cell.angle_gamma   90.00
#
_symmetry.space_group_name_H-M   'P 1'
#
loop_
_entity.id
_entity.type
_entity.pdbx_description
1 polymer ?
#
loop_
_entity_poly.entity_id
_entity_poly.type
_entity_poly.pdbx_seq_one_letter_code
_entity_poly.pdbx_strand_id
1 'polypeptide(L)' 'MTAPAAFPWEEVMAFGLGRLAWSPEQFWAATPREIAAALKAQRGGAGGTTERVTLAALMAAYPDA' A
#
# COMPACT_ATOMS: atom_id res chain seq x y z
N MET A 1 2.91 33.81 -3.49
CA MET A 1 3.27 32.46 -3.97
C MET A 1 3.63 31.64 -2.75
N THR A 2 2.93 30.53 -2.48
CA THR A 2 3.27 29.65 -1.35
C THR A 2 4.48 28.81 -1.71
N ALA A 3 5.43 28.64 -0.77
CA ALA A 3 6.59 27.79 -0.97
C ALA A 3 6.16 26.32 -1.15
N PRO A 4 6.86 25.53 -1.99
CA PRO A 4 6.57 24.11 -2.11
C PRO A 4 6.81 23.40 -0.78
N ALA A 5 5.97 22.41 -0.48
CA ALA A 5 6.15 21.58 0.71
C ALA A 5 7.47 20.78 0.61
N ALA A 6 8.12 20.60 1.76
CA ALA A 6 9.31 19.75 1.84
C ALA A 6 8.97 18.29 1.54
N PHE A 7 9.95 17.53 1.03
CA PHE A 7 9.78 16.11 0.77
C PHE A 7 9.59 15.33 2.09
N PRO A 8 8.58 14.43 2.18
CA PRO A 8 8.22 13.75 3.43
C PRO A 8 9.13 12.54 3.70
N TRP A 9 10.37 12.79 4.12
CA TRP A 9 11.37 11.73 4.35
C TRP A 9 10.95 10.69 5.38
N GLU A 10 10.30 11.12 6.48
CA GLU A 10 9.90 10.22 7.56
C GLU A 10 8.89 9.16 7.09
N GLU A 11 7.84 9.58 6.39
CA GLU A 11 6.80 8.69 5.86
C GLU A 11 7.38 7.69 4.84
N VAL A 12 8.26 8.19 3.95
CA VAL A 12 8.87 7.38 2.90
C VAL A 12 9.83 6.35 3.47
N MET A 13 10.67 6.71 4.45
CA MET A 13 11.57 5.79 5.13
C MET A 13 10.81 4.76 5.98
N ALA A 14 9.77 5.19 6.71
CA ALA A 14 8.93 4.28 7.49
C ALA A 14 8.23 3.23 6.60
N PHE A 15 7.77 3.66 5.43
CA PHE A 15 7.17 2.75 4.46
C PHE A 15 8.19 1.79 3.83
N GLY A 16 9.32 2.31 3.32
CA GLY A 16 10.33 1.51 2.63
C GLY A 16 11.07 0.54 3.55
N LEU A 17 11.65 1.05 4.64
CA LEU A 17 12.47 0.26 5.57
C LEU A 17 11.62 -0.54 6.57
N GLY A 18 10.43 -0.03 6.93
CA GLY A 18 9.53 -0.68 7.88
C GLY A 18 8.50 -1.59 7.20
N ARG A 19 7.60 -1.01 6.40
CA ARG A 19 6.43 -1.73 5.88
C ARG A 19 6.74 -2.71 4.74
N LEU A 20 7.68 -2.36 3.86
CA LEU A 20 8.16 -3.23 2.78
C LEU A 20 9.35 -4.09 3.19
N ALA A 21 9.94 -3.84 4.36
CA ALA A 21 11.13 -4.52 4.87
C ALA A 21 12.30 -4.55 3.86
N TRP A 22 12.46 -3.49 3.07
CA TRP A 22 13.62 -3.36 2.19
C TRP A 22 14.88 -3.15 3.02
N SER A 23 16.00 -3.70 2.53
CA SER A 23 17.30 -3.32 3.07
C SER A 23 17.55 -1.81 2.80
N PRO A 24 18.39 -1.14 3.61
CA PRO A 24 18.78 0.24 3.34
C PRO A 24 19.35 0.43 1.92
N GLU A 25 20.11 -0.55 1.42
CA GLU A 25 20.65 -0.53 0.06
C GLU A 25 19.54 -0.53 -1.00
N GLN A 26 18.56 -1.42 -0.87
CA GLN A 26 17.41 -1.47 -1.78
C GLN A 26 16.59 -0.18 -1.75
N PHE A 27 16.40 0.40 -0.56
CA PHE A 27 15.69 1.67 -0.41
C PHE A 27 16.42 2.83 -1.09
N TRP A 28 17.75 2.94 -0.90
CA TRP A 28 18.54 4.01 -1.50
C TRP A 28 18.78 3.83 -3.01
N ALA A 29 18.71 2.60 -3.51
CA ALA A 29 18.77 2.31 -4.94
C ALA A 29 17.42 2.57 -5.66
N ALA A 30 16.31 2.59 -4.92
CA ALA A 30 14.98 2.79 -5.48
C ALA A 30 14.77 4.22 -5.98
N THR A 31 14.09 4.35 -7.12
CA THR A 31 13.72 5.66 -7.67
C THR A 31 12.44 6.20 -7.02
N PRO A 32 12.25 7.54 -6.97
CA PRO A 32 11.00 8.13 -6.48
C PRO A 32 9.74 7.59 -7.17
N ARG A 33 9.85 7.21 -8.46
CA ARG A 33 8.74 6.64 -9.24
C ARG A 33 8.36 5.24 -8.77
N GLU A 34 9.33 4.41 -8.38
CA GLU A 34 9.10 3.08 -7.81
C GLU A 34 8.50 3.17 -6.40
N ILE A 35 9.00 4.11 -5.58
CA ILE A 35 8.44 4.39 -4.26
C ILE A 35 6.96 4.83 -4.39
N ALA A 36 6.66 5.73 -5.33
CA ALA A 36 5.28 6.16 -5.58
C ALA A 36 4.37 5.00 -6.03
N ALA A 37 4.88 4.10 -6.86
CA ALA A 37 4.14 2.91 -7.29
C ALA A 37 3.85 1.97 -6.12
N ALA A 38 4.83 1.74 -5.24
CA ALA A 38 4.66 0.89 -4.07
C ALA A 38 3.67 1.51 -3.06
N LEU A 39 3.71 2.83 -2.86
CA LEU A 39 2.72 3.55 -2.03
C LEU A 39 1.30 3.43 -2.61
N LYS A 40 1.16 3.56 -3.94
CA LYS A 40 -0.13 3.38 -4.61
C LYS A 40 -0.65 1.95 -4.45
N ALA A 41 0.22 0.95 -4.55
CA ALA A 41 -0.13 -0.44 -4.33
C ALA A 41 -0.56 -0.72 -2.89
N GLN A 42 0.14 -0.15 -1.89
CA GLN A 42 -0.21 -0.31 -0.48
C GLN A 42 -1.56 0.34 -0.14
N ARG A 43 -1.84 1.52 -0.68
CA ARG A 43 -3.12 2.21 -0.44
C ARG A 43 -4.29 1.43 -1.02
N GLY A 44 -4.04 0.56 -2.01
CA GLY A 44 -5.04 -0.17 -2.74
C GLY A 44 -5.90 0.78 -3.58
N GLY A 45 -6.24 0.38 -4.80
CA GLY A 45 -7.46 0.93 -5.39
C GLY A 45 -8.63 0.59 -4.46
N ALA A 46 -9.65 1.44 -4.40
CA ALA A 46 -10.91 1.20 -3.69
C ALA A 46 -11.71 0.02 -4.28
N GLY A 47 -11.06 -1.12 -4.56
CA GLY A 47 -11.72 -2.40 -4.70
C GLY A 47 -12.14 -2.79 -3.30
N GLY A 48 -13.41 -2.50 -2.99
CA GLY A 48 -13.99 -2.64 -1.67
C GLY A 48 -13.58 -3.96 -1.04
N THR A 49 -13.06 -3.89 0.18
CA THR A 49 -12.97 -5.06 1.04
C THR A 49 -14.33 -5.76 0.98
N THR A 50 -14.36 -7.03 0.56
CA THR A 50 -15.60 -7.80 0.56
C THR A 50 -16.19 -7.74 1.95
N GLU A 51 -17.38 -7.17 2.07
CA GLU A 51 -18.03 -7.06 3.37
C GLU A 51 -18.26 -8.47 3.92
N ARG A 52 -18.12 -8.62 5.24
CA ARG A 52 -18.33 -9.91 5.91
C ARG A 52 -19.71 -10.49 5.59
N VAL A 53 -20.72 -9.65 5.41
CA VAL A 53 -22.07 -10.05 5.03
C VAL A 53 -22.11 -10.65 3.61
N THR A 54 -21.42 -10.04 2.66
CA THR A 54 -21.33 -10.53 1.28
C THR A 54 -20.59 -11.87 1.23
N LEU A 55 -19.49 -11.99 1.97
CA LEU A 55 -18.77 -13.27 2.08
C LEU A 55 -19.65 -14.37 2.67
N ALA A 56 -20.36 -14.10 3.75
CA ALA A 56 -21.25 -15.07 4.39
C ALA A 56 -22.40 -15.49 3.46
N ALA A 57 -22.98 -14.55 2.70
CA ALA A 57 -24.01 -14.84 1.72
C ALA A 57 -23.49 -15.77 0.60
N LEU A 58 -22.27 -15.54 0.11
CA LEU A 58 -21.64 -16.40 -0.89
C LEU A 58 -21.38 -17.80 -0.37
N MET A 59 -20.88 -17.94 0.86
CA MET A 59 -20.65 -19.25 1.50
C MET A 59 -21.95 -20.04 1.67
N ALA A 60 -23.05 -19.36 2.00
CA ALA A 60 -24.37 -20.01 2.10
C ALA A 60 -24.93 -20.40 0.73
N ALA A 61 -24.70 -19.59 -0.30
CA ALA A 61 -25.19 -19.83 -1.66
C ALA A 61 -24.43 -20.94 -2.40
N TYR A 62 -23.15 -21.13 -2.09
CA TYR A 62 -22.26 -22.09 -2.75
C TYR A 62 -21.50 -22.94 -1.72
N PRO A 63 -22.15 -23.95 -1.11
CA PRO A 63 -21.47 -24.85 -0.18
C PRO A 63 -20.52 -25.81 -0.90
N ASP A 64 -19.36 -26.07 -0.31
CA ASP A 64 -18.31 -26.97 -0.86
C ASP A 64 -18.66 -28.47 -0.79
N ALA A 65 -19.93 -28.82 -0.59
CA ALA A 65 -20.42 -30.18 -0.37
C ALA A 65 -20.73 -30.93 -1.68
#